data_AF-A0A8J5SJR5-F1
#
_entry.id   AF-A0A8J5SJR5-F1
#
_cell.length_a   1.000
_cell.length_b   1.000
_cell.length_c   1.000
_cell.angle_alpha   90.00
_cell.angle_beta   90.00
_cell.angle_gamma   90.00
#
_symmetry.space_group_name_H-M   'P 1'
#
loop_
_entity.id
_entity.type
_entity.pdbx_description
1 polymer ?
#
loop_
_entity_poly.entity_id
_entity_poly.type
_entity_poly.pdbx_seq_one_letter_code
_entity_poly.pdbx_strand_id
1 'polypeptide(L)' 'MLRDLDTQLVIVELLLKTYSKAENYAQQCKKMVLEFIPLIVVKSQKFLEMIDVCSAIHACKLGTQASAKTMLLTATL' A
#
# COMPACT_ATOMS: atom_id res chain seq x y z
N MET A 1 -8.31 -5.17 -2.28
CA MET A 1 -7.51 -5.95 -3.27
C MET A 1 -7.15 -4.98 -4.38
N LEU A 2 -5.88 -4.78 -4.76
CA LEU A 2 -5.49 -3.75 -5.74
C LEU A 2 -6.07 -3.96 -7.15
N ARG A 3 -6.55 -5.18 -7.45
CA ARG A 3 -7.20 -5.51 -8.73
C ARG A 3 -8.69 -5.15 -8.78
N ASP A 4 -9.28 -4.79 -7.64
CA ASP A 4 -10.65 -4.29 -7.59
C ASP A 4 -10.77 -2.99 -8.42
N LEU A 5 -11.87 -2.84 -9.15
CA LEU A 5 -12.06 -1.74 -10.11
C LEU A 5 -12.08 -0.39 -9.39
N ASP A 6 -12.77 -0.31 -8.25
CA ASP A 6 -12.87 0.93 -7.46
C ASP A 6 -11.49 1.33 -6.92
N THR A 7 -10.73 0.35 -6.40
CA THR A 7 -9.35 0.56 -5.94
C THR A 7 -8.43 1.05 -7.06
N GLN A 8 -8.56 0.49 -8.28
CA GLN A 8 -7.77 0.94 -9.43
C GLN A 8 -8.10 2.38 -9.83
N LEU A 9 -9.39 2.76 -9.82
CA LEU A 9 -9.81 4.13 -10.12
C LEU A 9 -9.23 5.13 -9.10
N VAL A 10 -9.23 4.79 -7.81
CA VAL A 10 -8.61 5.62 -6.76
C VAL A 10 -7.10 5.78 -6.98
N ILE A 11 -6.39 4.71 -7.36
CA ILE A 11 -4.95 4.77 -7.66
C ILE A 11 -4.68 5.67 -8.86
N VAL A 12 -5.46 5.52 -9.94
CA VAL A 12 -5.37 6.37 -11.14
C VAL A 12 -5.59 7.84 -10.75
N GLU A 13 -6.65 8.14 -10.00
CA GLU A 13 -6.97 9.51 -9.59
C GLU A 13 -5.86 10.13 -8.73
N LEU A 14 -5.35 9.39 -7.74
CA LEU A 14 -4.27 9.86 -6.87
C LEU A 14 -3.00 10.19 -7.67
N LEU A 15 -2.60 9.28 -8.56
CA LEU A 15 -1.44 9.46 -9.42
C LEU A 15 -1.64 10.66 -10.34
N LEU A 16 -2.82 10.77 -10.97
CA LEU A 16 -3.16 11.87 -11.87
C LEU A 16 -3.16 13.24 -11.17
N LYS A 17 -3.64 13.31 -9.92
CA LYS A 17 -3.66 14.54 -9.11
C LYS A 17 -2.26 15.08 -8.81
N THR A 18 -1.25 14.20 -8.75
CA THR A 18 0.15 14.60 -8.57
C THR A 18 0.77 15.29 -9.80
N TYR A 19 0.21 15.14 -11.01
CA TYR A 19 0.79 15.69 -12.24
C TYR A 19 0.54 17.18 -12.49
N SER A 20 -0.41 17.80 -11.77
CA SER A 20 -0.55 19.27 -11.81
C SER A 20 0.72 20.00 -11.36
N LYS A 21 1.63 19.30 -10.68
CA LYS A 21 2.93 19.81 -10.24
C LYS A 21 4.04 19.70 -11.29
N ALA A 22 3.79 19.03 -12.41
CA ALA A 22 4.76 18.76 -13.47
C ALA A 22 4.39 19.53 -14.75
N GLU A 23 4.22 20.85 -14.66
CA GLU A 23 3.62 21.71 -15.72
C GLU A 23 4.11 21.39 -17.15
N ASN A 24 5.43 21.28 -17.36
CA ASN A 24 6.00 21.02 -18.69
C ASN A 24 5.87 19.57 -19.17
N TYR A 25 5.55 18.64 -18.27
CA TYR A 25 5.53 17.19 -18.53
C TYR A 25 4.18 16.53 -18.26
N ALA A 26 3.16 17.32 -17.92
CA ALA A 26 1.88 16.81 -17.43
C ALA A 26 1.26 15.78 -18.38
N GLN A 27 1.34 16.00 -19.70
CA GLN A 27 0.81 15.06 -20.70
C GLN A 27 1.63 13.77 -20.81
N GLN A 28 2.95 13.87 -20.71
CA GLN A 28 3.84 12.71 -20.78
C GLN A 28 3.70 11.85 -19.52
N CYS A 29 3.58 12.47 -18.35
CA CYS A 29 3.26 11.77 -17.11
C CYS A 29 1.90 11.08 -17.16
N LYS A 30 0.85 11.77 -17.65
CA LYS A 30 -0.48 11.15 -17.84
C LYS A 30 -0.41 9.91 -18.72
N LYS A 31 0.29 10.01 -19.86
CA LYS A 31 0.47 8.89 -20.79
C LYS A 31 1.20 7.72 -20.11
N MET A 32 2.31 7.99 -19.45
CA MET A 32 3.08 6.98 -18.72
C MET A 32 2.21 6.28 -17.67
N VAL A 33 1.38 7.01 -16.95
CA VAL A 33 0.54 6.43 -15.90
C VAL A 33 -0.51 5.50 -16.45
N LEU A 34 -1.20 5.90 -17.51
CA LEU A 34 -2.18 5.04 -18.15
C LEU A 34 -1.53 3.78 -18.73
N GLU A 35 -0.33 3.88 -19.29
CA GLU A 35 0.40 2.74 -19.84
C GLU A 35 0.95 1.78 -18.76
N PHE A 36 1.49 2.32 -17.66
CA PHE A 36 2.19 1.52 -16.65
C PHE A 36 1.31 1.10 -15.47
N ILE A 37 0.14 1.73 -15.23
CA ILE A 37 -0.75 1.37 -14.11
C ILE A 37 -1.11 -0.12 -14.09
N PRO A 38 -1.49 -0.77 -15.21
CA PRO A 38 -1.80 -2.20 -15.18
C PRO A 38 -0.62 -3.05 -14.69
N LEU A 39 0.60 -2.69 -15.11
CA LEU A 39 1.83 -3.37 -14.68
C LEU A 39 2.15 -3.12 -13.21
N ILE A 40 1.99 -1.87 -12.75
CA ILE A 40 2.23 -1.47 -11.36
C ILE A 40 1.24 -2.19 -10.44
N VAL A 41 -0.05 -2.20 -10.77
CA VAL A 41 -1.10 -2.85 -9.96
C VAL A 41 -0.80 -4.34 -9.80
N VAL A 42 -0.45 -5.06 -10.86
CA VAL A 42 -0.14 -6.50 -10.79
C VAL A 42 1.10 -6.77 -9.94
N LYS A 43 2.18 -6.00 -10.14
CA LYS A 43 3.44 -6.19 -9.40
C LYS A 43 3.28 -5.82 -7.93
N SER A 44 2.61 -4.71 -7.64
CA SER A 44 2.31 -4.27 -6.27
C SER A 44 1.41 -5.28 -5.56
N GLN A 45 0.37 -5.81 -6.21
CA GLN A 45 -0.50 -6.82 -5.61
C GLN A 45 0.31 -8.06 -5.22
N LYS A 46 1.14 -8.57 -6.14
CA LYS A 46 2.01 -9.72 -5.87
C LYS A 46 2.99 -9.45 -4.73
N PHE A 47 3.54 -8.23 -4.65
CA PHE A 47 4.43 -7.83 -3.56
C PHE A 47 3.69 -7.78 -2.22
N LEU A 48 2.52 -7.12 -2.17
CA LEU A 48 1.71 -7.00 -0.96
C LEU A 48 1.17 -8.34 -0.45
N GLU A 49 0.91 -9.30 -1.34
CA GLU A 49 0.53 -10.67 -0.97
C GLU A 49 1.67 -11.44 -0.28
N MET A 50 2.94 -11.07 -0.54
CA MET A 50 4.12 -11.77 -0.01
C MET A 50 4.71 -11.12 1.24
N ILE A 51 4.30 -9.89 1.59
CA ILE A 51 4.89 -9.12 2.68
C ILE A 51 3.85 -8.80 3.75
N ASP A 52 4.25 -8.89 5.02
CA ASP A 52 3.48 -8.26 6.10
C ASP A 52 3.65 -6.74 5.98
N VAL A 53 2.74 -6.13 5.21
CA VAL A 53 2.75 -4.70 4.91
C VAL A 53 2.78 -3.86 6.19
N CYS A 54 2.05 -4.29 7.23
CA CYS A 54 1.94 -3.55 8.48
C CYS A 54 3.28 -3.50 9.23
N SER A 55 4.01 -4.62 9.25
CA SER A 55 5.36 -4.66 9.81
C SER A 55 6.37 -3.92 8.93
N ALA A 56 6.25 -4.04 7.59
CA ALA A 56 7.18 -3.43 6.63
C ALA A 56 7.15 -1.89 6.65
N ILE A 57 5.98 -1.29 6.88
CA ILE A 57 5.83 0.16 7.05
C ILE A 57 5.95 0.61 8.51
N HIS A 58 6.31 -0.31 9.42
CA HIS A 58 6.36 -0.07 10.86
C HIS A 58 5.06 0.46 11.48
N ALA A 59 3.91 0.14 10.88
CA ALA A 59 2.59 0.43 11.44
C ALA A 59 2.20 -0.57 12.54
N CYS A 60 2.74 -1.79 12.49
CA CYS A 60 2.59 -2.79 13.53
C CYS A 60 3.83 -2.78 14.44
N LYS A 61 3.63 -2.96 15.75
CA LYS A 61 4.75 -3.23 16.67
C LYS A 61 5.41 -4.53 16.24
N LEU A 62 6.71 -4.48 15.90
CA LEU A 62 7.57 -5.65 15.77
C LEU A 62 7.34 -6.51 17.00
N GLY A 63 6.88 -7.75 16.80
CA GLY A 63 6.28 -8.57 17.84
C GLY A 63 7.04 -8.54 19.16
N THR A 64 6.61 -7.67 20.08
CA THR A 64 6.61 -8.02 21.49
C THR A 64 5.51 -9.08 21.58
N GLN A 65 5.89 -10.32 21.29
CA GLN A 65 5.13 -11.50 21.65
C GLN A 65 5.17 -11.65 23.18
N ALA A 66 4.70 -10.63 23.90
CA ALA A 66 4.04 -10.88 25.16
C ALA A 66 2.65 -11.35 24.75
N SER A 67 2.55 -12.67 24.53
CA SER A 67 1.28 -13.37 24.44
C SER A 67 0.31 -12.75 25.46
N ALA A 68 -0.86 -12.30 25.01
CA ALA A 68 -1.89 -11.77 25.91
C ALA A 68 -2.24 -12.77 27.04
N LYS A 69 -1.93 -14.05 26.85
CA LYS A 69 -2.04 -15.12 27.85
C LYS A 69 -1.04 -14.97 29.01
N THR A 70 0.14 -14.38 28.79
CA THR A 70 1.16 -14.18 29.83
C THR A 70 0.84 -12.98 30.73
N MET A 71 0.25 -11.90 30.18
CA MET A 71 -0.11 -10.71 30.96
C MET A 71 -1.30 -10.96 31.91
N LEU A 72 -2.16 -11.93 31.59
CA LEU A 72 -3.29 -12.35 32.43
C LEU A 72 -2.87 -13.23 33.63
N LEU A 73 -1.75 -13.96 33.54
CA LEU A 73 -1.30 -14.87 34.60
C LEU A 73 -0.57 -14.16 35.74
N THR A 74 -0.01 -12.97 35.49
CA THR A 74 0.71 -12.19 36.52
C THR A 74 -0.17 -11.25 37.32
N ALA A 75 -1.46 -11.10 36.97
CA ALA A 75 -2.42 -10.27 37.70
C ALA A 75 -3.15 -11.00 38.84
N THR A 76 -2.81 -12.27 39.09
CA THR A 76 -3.42 -13.14 40.11
C THR A 76 -2.42 -13.68 41.15
N LEU A 77 -1.21 -13.12 41.24
CA LEU A 77 -0.22 -13.42 42.28
C LEU A 77 0.11 -12.18 43.10
#